data_AF-A0A0M5JCU8-F1
#
_entry.id   AF-A0A0M5JCU8-F1
#
_cell.length_a   1.000
_cell.length_b   1.000
_cell.length_c   1.000
_cell.angle_alpha   90.00
_cell.angle_beta   90.00
_cell.angle_gamma   90.00
#
_symmetry.space_group_name_H-M   'P 1'
#
loop_
_entity.id
_entity.type
_entity.pdbx_description
1 polymer ?
#
loop_
_entity_poly.entity_id
_entity_poly.type
_entity_poly.pdbx_seq_one_letter_code
_entity_poly.pdbx_strand_id
1 'polypeptide(L)'
;MEKLPNMKIFLKKLKKDKTLVFNYEKLSLFERELFLSSQNLLIENYGIRLWGISRYHYKKFIKEMEEQNLRLDSNIKKLVELSLEINNIVNNRSGNLGYGGTSTRENKKNAKLDLLIEYIGDYIQLYEEIV
;
A
#
# COMPACT_ATOMS: atom_id res chain seq x y z
N MET A 1 20.94 7.95 3.59
CA MET A 1 19.96 7.85 2.48
C MET A 1 18.57 7.99 3.09
N GLU A 2 17.69 8.80 2.50
CA GLU A 2 16.31 8.92 2.99
C GLU A 2 15.55 7.61 2.73
N LYS A 3 14.87 7.07 3.75
CA LYS A 3 13.99 5.90 3.61
C LYS A 3 12.67 6.34 2.96
N LEU A 4 12.18 5.52 2.03
CA LEU A 4 10.90 5.71 1.33
C LEU A 4 10.73 7.08 0.61
N PRO A 5 11.72 7.55 -0.19
CA PRO A 5 11.68 8.88 -0.78
C PRO A 5 10.51 9.07 -1.76
N ASN A 6 10.17 8.07 -2.57
CA ASN A 6 9.07 8.20 -3.54
C ASN A 6 7.72 8.26 -2.82
N MET A 7 7.56 7.49 -1.75
CA MET A 7 6.36 7.42 -0.94
C MET A 7 6.10 8.72 -0.19
N LYS A 8 7.14 9.31 0.42
CA LYS A 8 7.07 10.62 1.08
C LYS A 8 6.72 11.74 0.10
N ILE A 9 7.36 11.75 -1.08
CA ILE A 9 7.06 12.72 -2.14
C ILE A 9 5.61 12.54 -2.63
N PHE A 10 5.18 11.30 -2.85
CA PHE A 10 3.83 10.98 -3.29
C PHE A 10 2.80 11.45 -2.26
N LEU A 11 2.98 11.11 -0.97
CA LEU A 11 2.10 11.55 0.11
C LEU A 11 1.99 13.07 0.20
N LYS A 12 3.12 13.79 0.15
CA LYS A 12 3.15 15.25 0.21
C LYS A 12 2.39 15.89 -0.95
N LYS A 13 2.50 15.32 -2.16
CA LYS A 13 1.77 15.81 -3.33
C LYS A 13 0.29 15.43 -3.27
N LEU A 14 -0.03 14.21 -2.84
CA LEU A 14 -1.39 13.70 -2.73
C LEU A 14 -2.23 14.51 -1.73
N LYS A 15 -1.64 14.96 -0.62
CA LYS A 15 -2.28 15.87 0.35
C LYS A 15 -2.67 17.23 -0.25
N LYS A 16 -1.98 17.68 -1.30
CA LYS A 16 -2.26 18.95 -2.00
C LYS A 16 -3.18 18.77 -3.20
N ASP A 17 -2.97 17.69 -3.94
CA ASP A 17 -3.68 17.35 -5.15
C ASP A 17 -4.07 15.86 -5.14
N LYS A 18 -5.34 15.63 -4.82
CA LYS A 18 -5.93 14.29 -4.77
C LYS A 18 -6.01 13.62 -6.15
N THR A 19 -5.90 14.36 -7.25
CA THR A 19 -5.94 13.81 -8.61
C THR A 19 -4.63 13.09 -9.00
N LEU A 20 -3.56 13.24 -8.20
CA LEU A 20 -2.29 12.57 -8.39
C LEU A 20 -2.40 11.04 -8.50
N VAL A 21 -3.42 10.43 -7.88
CA VAL A 21 -3.69 8.98 -7.99
C VAL A 21 -3.98 8.51 -9.42
N PHE A 22 -4.29 9.42 -10.34
CA PHE A 22 -4.52 9.15 -11.76
C PHE A 22 -3.25 9.35 -12.61
N ASN A 23 -2.17 9.89 -12.04
CA ASN A 23 -0.89 10.01 -12.72
C ASN A 23 -0.12 8.67 -12.63
N TYR A 24 -0.21 7.87 -13.71
CA TYR A 24 0.40 6.54 -13.77
C TYR A 24 1.91 6.52 -13.51
N GLU A 25 2.66 7.52 -13.98
CA GLU A 25 4.11 7.57 -13.79
C GLU A 25 4.45 7.74 -12.30
N LYS A 26 3.82 8.71 -11.63
CA LYS A 26 4.07 8.96 -10.20
C LYS A 26 3.53 7.84 -9.31
N LEU A 27 2.40 7.26 -9.69
CA LEU A 27 1.82 6.14 -8.99
C LEU A 27 2.70 4.88 -9.10
N SER A 28 3.23 4.57 -10.28
CA SER A 28 4.08 3.40 -10.51
C SER A 28 5.36 3.44 -9.65
N LEU A 29 5.99 4.61 -9.51
CA LEU A 29 7.16 4.78 -8.63
C LEU A 29 6.81 4.52 -7.16
N PHE A 30 5.66 5.02 -6.71
CA PHE A 30 5.14 4.76 -5.38
C PHE A 30 4.82 3.28 -5.15
N GLU A 31 4.08 2.64 -6.06
CA GLU A 31 3.69 1.23 -5.96
C GLU A 31 4.92 0.31 -5.94
N ARG A 32 5.94 0.64 -6.75
CA ARG A 32 7.21 -0.10 -6.76
C ARG A 32 7.94 0.03 -5.43
N GLU A 33 8.04 1.23 -4.86
CA GLU A 33 8.71 1.42 -3.56
C GLU A 33 7.93 0.77 -2.41
N LEU A 34 6.59 0.82 -2.44
CA LEU A 34 5.73 0.09 -1.51
C LEU A 34 6.00 -1.41 -1.55
N PHE A 35 6.05 -1.99 -2.75
CA PHE A 35 6.37 -3.41 -2.92
C PHE A 35 7.77 -3.77 -2.42
N LEU A 36 8.80 -3.06 -2.89
CA LEU A 36 10.18 -3.39 -2.56
C LEU A 36 10.48 -3.22 -1.06
N SER A 37 9.93 -2.19 -0.42
CA SER A 37 10.14 -1.99 1.03
C SER A 37 9.51 -3.12 1.87
N SER A 38 8.27 -3.52 1.57
CA SER A 38 7.63 -4.68 2.23
C SER A 38 8.38 -5.99 1.92
N GLN A 39 8.76 -6.20 0.66
CA GLN A 39 9.45 -7.40 0.19
C GLN A 39 10.82 -7.58 0.85
N ASN A 40 11.60 -6.51 0.95
CA ASN A 40 12.94 -6.56 1.53
C ASN A 40 12.87 -6.90 3.01
N LEU A 41 11.94 -6.29 3.76
CA LEU A 41 11.72 -6.63 5.18
C LEU A 41 11.41 -8.12 5.37
N LEU A 42 10.57 -8.69 4.51
CA LEU A 42 10.21 -10.10 4.60
C LEU A 42 11.36 -11.05 4.22
N ILE A 43 12.14 -10.71 3.20
CA ILE A 43 13.33 -11.49 2.84
C ILE A 43 14.36 -11.44 3.97
N GLU A 44 14.68 -10.24 4.45
CA GLU A 44 15.78 -10.02 5.40
C GLU A 44 15.49 -10.65 6.76
N ASN A 45 14.25 -10.57 7.25
CA ASN A 45 13.89 -11.06 8.58
C ASN A 45 13.37 -12.50 8.59
N TYR A 46 12.80 -12.99 7.48
CA TYR A 46 12.12 -14.29 7.46
C TYR A 46 12.47 -15.17 6.25
N GLY A 47 13.17 -14.66 5.24
CA GLY A 47 13.49 -15.40 4.02
C GLY A 47 12.30 -15.65 3.09
N ILE A 48 11.18 -14.94 3.27
CA ILE A 48 9.92 -15.19 2.53
C ILE A 48 9.71 -14.15 1.42
N ARG A 49 8.98 -14.54 0.37
CA ARG A 49 8.60 -13.64 -0.73
C ARG A 49 7.13 -13.25 -0.72
N LEU A 50 6.87 -11.96 -0.77
CA LEU A 50 5.64 -11.38 -1.28
C LEU A 50 5.70 -11.47 -2.82
N TRP A 51 4.91 -12.36 -3.43
CA TRP A 51 4.86 -12.54 -4.89
C TRP A 51 4.25 -11.34 -5.64
N GLY A 52 3.83 -10.32 -4.90
CA GLY A 52 3.25 -9.06 -5.35
C GLY A 52 2.33 -8.51 -4.25
N ILE A 53 1.83 -7.29 -4.40
CA ILE A 53 0.84 -6.72 -3.48
C ILE A 53 -0.53 -6.82 -4.14
N SER A 54 -1.18 -7.97 -4.01
CA SER A 54 -2.58 -8.13 -4.39
C SER A 54 -3.23 -9.13 -3.43
N ARG A 55 -4.56 -9.16 -3.39
CA ARG A 55 -5.28 -10.15 -2.56
C ARG A 55 -4.89 -11.59 -2.87
N TYR A 56 -4.63 -11.90 -4.15
CA TYR A 56 -4.17 -13.23 -4.55
C TYR A 56 -2.78 -13.54 -3.97
N HIS A 57 -1.83 -12.60 -4.12
CA HIS A 57 -0.49 -12.78 -3.60
C HIS A 57 -0.45 -12.81 -2.07
N TYR A 58 -1.29 -12.04 -1.39
CA TYR A 58 -1.41 -12.07 0.06
C TYR A 58 -1.94 -13.41 0.56
N LYS A 59 -2.98 -13.99 -0.08
CA LYS A 59 -3.45 -15.34 0.24
C LYS A 59 -2.34 -16.39 0.06
N LYS A 60 -1.57 -16.29 -1.02
CA LYS A 60 -0.43 -17.19 -1.26
C LYS A 60 0.63 -17.03 -0.16
N PHE A 61 0.96 -15.79 0.20
CA PHE A 61 1.89 -15.47 1.27
C PHE A 61 1.46 -16.05 2.63
N ILE A 62 0.19 -15.90 3.00
CA ILE A 62 -0.34 -16.46 4.26
C ILE A 62 -0.26 -18.00 4.25
N LYS A 63 -0.59 -18.64 3.13
CA LYS A 63 -0.44 -20.11 3.00
C LYS A 63 1.00 -20.55 3.14
N GLU A 64 1.94 -19.83 2.53
CA GLU A 64 3.38 -20.12 2.61
C GLU A 64 3.92 -19.95 4.05
N MET A 65 3.46 -18.91 4.75
CA MET A 65 3.71 -18.68 6.18
C MET A 65 3.21 -19.86 7.04
N GLU A 66 1.97 -20.33 6.81
CA GLU A 66 1.37 -21.46 7.53
C GLU A 66 2.11 -22.77 7.27
N GLU A 67 2.46 -23.05 6.01
CA GLU A 67 3.20 -24.27 5.61
C GLU A 67 4.60 -24.32 6.23
N GLN A 68 5.25 -23.17 6.39
CA GLN A 68 6.57 -23.06 7.03
C GLN A 68 6.49 -22.89 8.56
N ASN A 69 5.28 -22.86 9.14
CA ASN A 69 5.03 -22.58 10.56
C ASN A 69 5.72 -21.30 11.05
N LEU A 70 5.76 -20.27 10.20
CA LEU A 70 6.36 -18.98 10.50
C LEU A 70 5.35 -18.07 11.19
N ARG A 71 5.85 -17.16 12.03
CA ARG A 71 5.05 -16.11 12.65
C ARG A 71 5.77 -14.78 12.48
N LEU A 72 5.09 -13.82 11.89
CA LEU A 72 5.61 -12.47 11.76
C LEU A 72 5.47 -11.72 13.08
N ASP A 73 6.43 -10.84 13.34
CA ASP A 73 6.29 -9.81 14.36
C ASP A 73 5.06 -8.94 14.03
N SER A 74 4.35 -8.51 15.07
CA SER A 74 3.09 -7.75 14.92
C SER A 74 3.25 -6.53 14.03
N ASN A 75 4.38 -5.83 14.15
CA ASN A 75 4.68 -4.63 13.38
C ASN A 75 4.90 -4.96 11.90
N ILE A 76 5.64 -6.03 11.58
CA ILE A 76 5.87 -6.44 10.20
C ILE A 76 4.56 -6.95 9.57
N LYS A 77 3.77 -7.73 10.32
CA LYS A 77 2.44 -8.14 9.88
C LYS A 77 1.57 -6.94 9.52
N LYS A 78 1.47 -5.96 10.42
CA LYS A 78 0.70 -4.74 10.21
C LYS A 78 1.20 -3.95 9.00
N LEU A 79 2.51 -3.90 8.78
CA LEU A 79 3.12 -3.24 7.63
C LEU A 79 2.73 -3.90 6.31
N VAL A 80 2.71 -5.23 6.26
CA VAL A 80 2.26 -5.99 5.08
C VAL A 80 0.75 -5.82 4.85
N GLU A 81 -0.05 -5.79 5.91
CA GLU A 81 -1.49 -5.51 5.81
C GLU A 81 -1.75 -4.09 5.28
N LEU A 82 -1.03 -3.09 5.77
CA LEU A 82 -1.10 -1.72 5.26
C LEU A 82 -0.74 -1.63 3.77
N SER A 83 0.32 -2.34 3.34
CA SER A 83 0.68 -2.32 1.91
C SER A 83 -0.41 -2.90 1.03
N LEU A 84 -1.07 -3.98 1.48
CA LEU A 84 -2.23 -4.55 0.80
C LEU A 84 -3.41 -3.58 0.74
N GLU A 85 -3.75 -2.91 1.85
CA GLU A 85 -4.86 -1.96 1.88
C GLU A 85 -4.61 -0.74 0.99
N ILE A 86 -3.39 -0.19 1.01
CA ILE A 86 -2.94 0.85 0.09
C ILE A 86 -3.16 0.41 -1.36
N ASN A 87 -2.65 -0.77 -1.73
CA ASN A 87 -2.79 -1.29 -3.08
C ASN A 87 -4.25 -1.52 -3.47
N ASN A 88 -5.08 -2.01 -2.54
CA ASN A 88 -6.51 -2.19 -2.76
C ASN A 88 -7.20 -0.86 -3.10
N ILE A 89 -6.91 0.21 -2.36
CA ILE A 89 -7.51 1.53 -2.63
C ILE A 89 -7.02 2.05 -3.99
N VAL A 90 -5.72 1.95 -4.25
CA VAL A 90 -5.11 2.37 -5.50
C VAL A 90 -5.74 1.62 -6.67
N ASN A 91 -5.80 0.29 -6.67
CA ASN A 91 -6.32 -0.48 -7.80
C ASN A 91 -7.84 -0.37 -7.99
N ASN A 92 -8.59 -0.09 -6.93
CA ASN A 92 -10.03 0.19 -7.03
C ASN A 92 -10.37 1.61 -7.48
N ARG A 93 -9.36 2.46 -7.76
CA ARG A 93 -9.56 3.83 -8.25
C ARG A 93 -10.39 3.88 -9.53
N SER A 94 -10.25 2.87 -10.41
CA SER A 94 -10.91 2.81 -11.72
C SER A 94 -12.30 2.18 -11.68
N GLY A 95 -12.57 1.24 -10.76
CA GLY A 95 -13.85 0.51 -10.68
C GLY A 95 -15.05 1.37 -10.28
N ASN A 96 -14.83 2.51 -9.63
CA ASN A 96 -15.86 3.47 -9.23
C ASN A 96 -16.03 4.65 -10.23
N LEU A 97 -15.42 4.57 -11.42
CA LEU A 97 -15.36 5.65 -12.40
C LEU A 97 -16.12 5.37 -13.72
N GLY A 98 -17.00 4.37 -13.76
CA GLY A 98 -17.99 4.26 -14.82
C GLY A 98 -18.93 5.48 -14.80
N TYR A 99 -18.96 6.23 -15.91
CA TYR A 99 -19.92 7.30 -16.20
C TYR A 99 -21.35 6.78 -15.98
N GLY A 100 -21.95 7.13 -14.85
CA GLY A 100 -23.27 6.63 -14.46
C GLY A 100 -23.67 7.15 -13.10
N GLY A 101 -24.38 8.28 -13.11
CA GLY A 101 -25.45 8.61 -12.15
C GLY A 101 -25.06 8.94 -10.70
N THR A 102 -25.40 10.17 -10.33
CA THR A 102 -25.89 10.61 -9.01
C THR A 102 -24.88 10.91 -7.89
N SER A 103 -25.18 12.04 -7.25
CA SER A 103 -24.47 12.90 -6.30
C SER A 103 -24.06 12.26 -4.96
N THR A 104 -24.30 10.97 -4.74
CA THR A 104 -23.85 10.23 -3.55
C THR A 104 -22.41 9.70 -3.66
N ARG A 105 -21.79 9.76 -4.84
CA ARG A 105 -20.44 9.22 -5.12
C ARG A 105 -19.29 10.11 -4.63
N GLU A 106 -19.46 11.42 -4.52
CA GLU A 106 -18.36 12.33 -4.15
C GLU A 106 -17.88 12.14 -2.71
N ASN A 107 -18.81 12.02 -1.74
CA ASN A 107 -18.47 11.79 -0.33
C ASN A 107 -17.72 10.47 -0.12
N LYS A 108 -18.11 9.39 -0.81
CA LYS A 108 -17.41 8.09 -0.74
C LYS A 108 -16.02 8.12 -1.41
N LYS A 109 -15.81 8.97 -2.41
CA LYS A 109 -14.50 9.12 -3.09
C LYS A 109 -13.50 9.85 -2.20
N ASN A 110 -13.93 10.96 -1.59
CA ASN A 110 -13.07 11.73 -0.69
C ASN A 110 -12.63 10.89 0.53
N ALA A 111 -13.56 10.16 1.15
CA ALA A 111 -13.25 9.27 2.27
C ALA A 111 -12.20 8.20 1.93
N LYS A 112 -12.22 7.62 0.73
CA LYS A 112 -11.21 6.63 0.31
C LYS A 112 -9.83 7.25 0.09
N LEU A 113 -9.77 8.49 -0.39
CA LEU A 113 -8.49 9.19 -0.61
C LEU A 113 -7.90 9.70 0.69
N ASP A 114 -8.74 10.13 1.63
CA ASP A 114 -8.30 10.48 2.98
C ASP A 114 -7.77 9.24 3.71
N LEU A 115 -8.45 8.09 3.56
CA LEU A 115 -7.97 6.80 4.06
C LEU A 115 -6.65 6.36 3.40
N LEU A 116 -6.48 6.59 2.10
CA LEU A 116 -5.21 6.33 1.41
C LEU A 116 -4.08 7.17 1.99
N ILE A 117 -4.33 8.46 2.24
CA ILE A 117 -3.35 9.37 2.85
C ILE A 117 -2.97 8.89 4.26
N GLU A 118 -3.96 8.44 5.04
CA GLU A 118 -3.77 7.87 6.38
C GLU A 118 -2.91 6.60 6.32
N TYR A 119 -3.29 5.61 5.51
CA TYR A 119 -2.55 4.35 5.41
C TYR A 119 -1.12 4.52 4.89
N ILE A 120 -0.89 5.44 3.94
CA ILE A 120 0.48 5.76 3.52
C ILE A 120 1.28 6.39 4.67
N GLY A 121 0.65 7.29 5.44
CA GLY A 121 1.27 7.89 6.63
C GLY A 121 1.67 6.84 7.67
N ASP A 122 0.72 5.97 8.03
CA ASP A 122 0.91 4.88 8.98
C ASP A 122 2.00 3.90 8.51
N TYR A 123 2.03 3.59 7.21
CA TYR A 123 3.06 2.73 6.64
C TYR A 123 4.45 3.34 6.78
N ILE A 124 4.61 4.62 6.44
CA ILE A 124 5.91 5.30 6.54
C ILE A 124 6.38 5.31 8.00
N GLN A 125 5.49 5.71 8.92
CA GLN A 125 5.82 5.76 10.35
C GLN A 125 6.25 4.38 10.87
N LEU A 126 5.44 3.35 10.61
CA LEU A 126 5.72 2.00 11.07
C LEU A 126 7.00 1.42 10.47
N TYR A 127 7.30 1.72 9.20
CA TYR A 127 8.55 1.31 8.56
C TYR A 127 9.77 1.95 9.24
N GLU A 128 9.68 3.24 9.59
CA GLU A 128 10.76 3.97 10.27
C GLU A 128 10.95 3.53 11.73
N GLU A 129 9.93 2.96 12.37
CA GLU A 129 10.05 2.36 13.70
C GLU A 129 10.73 0.98 13.69
N ILE A 130 10.63 0.25 12.57
CA ILE A 130 11.20 -1.11 12.41
C ILE A 130 12.66 -1.07 11.94
N VAL A 131 12.97 -0.18 11.00
CA VAL A 131 14.29 -0.08 10.32
C VAL A 131 15.05 1.11 10.86
#